data_AF-A0A7S3EUF1-F1
#
_entry.id   AF-A0A7S3EUF1-F1
#
_cell.length_a   1.000
_cell.length_b   1.000
_cell.length_c   1.000
_cell.angle_alpha   90.00
_cell.angle_beta   90.00
_cell.angle_gamma   90.00
#
_symmetry.space_group_name_H-M   'P 1'
#
loop_
_entity.id
_entity.type
_entity.pdbx_description
1 polymer ?
#
loop_
_entity_poly.entity_id
_entity_poly.type
_entity_poly.pdbx_seq_one_letter_code
_entity_poly.pdbx_strand_id
1 'polypeptide(L)'
;LTSNRFLETRLRSQINTWLRQVRHVVFYSEADLAWLPTVGIHPPSGEQLVGGGAWKNFPALLDLHRRFPDKKWVFFNDDDTYVFVRNLLRTLSGYDPDRDYYIGLYWTPRIDMEWREVHIAYASGGAGYALSRNLLRRLSPIMEGCQGNYTRWAGDVSLSFP
;
A
#
# COMPACT_ATOMS: atom_id res chain seq x y z
N LEU A 1 3.39 -5.13 0.49
CA LEU A 1 4.16 -5.06 1.76
C LEU A 1 4.63 -6.44 2.14
N THR A 2 5.75 -6.56 2.86
CA THR A 2 6.23 -7.86 3.35
C THR A 2 6.83 -7.73 4.76
N SER A 3 7.30 -8.84 5.30
CA SER A 3 8.09 -8.88 6.54
C SER A 3 9.34 -9.73 6.34
N ASN A 4 10.33 -9.56 7.20
CA ASN A 4 11.59 -10.32 7.14
C ASN A 4 11.37 -11.84 7.10
N ARG A 5 10.27 -12.35 7.68
CA ARG A 5 9.91 -13.77 7.67
C ARG A 5 9.57 -14.32 6.29
N PHE A 6 9.05 -13.49 5.38
CA PHE A 6 8.43 -13.95 4.13
C PHE A 6 9.26 -13.70 2.86
N LEU A 7 10.46 -13.15 3.02
CA LEU A 7 11.36 -12.79 1.93
C LEU A 7 11.76 -13.99 1.05
N GLU A 8 12.09 -15.12 1.67
CA GLU A 8 12.51 -16.34 0.97
C GLU A 8 11.33 -17.20 0.46
N THR A 9 10.11 -16.91 0.90
CA THR A 9 8.90 -17.70 0.59
C THR A 9 7.94 -16.96 -0.32
N ARG A 10 7.13 -16.06 0.25
CA ARG A 10 6.06 -15.33 -0.45
C ARG A 10 6.63 -14.41 -1.52
N LEU A 11 7.63 -13.62 -1.14
CA LEU A 11 8.25 -12.65 -2.04
C LEU A 11 8.96 -13.34 -3.22
N ARG A 12 9.73 -14.40 -2.96
CA ARG A 12 10.37 -15.20 -4.02
C ARG A 12 9.35 -15.80 -4.99
N SER A 13 8.18 -16.25 -4.50
CA SER A 13 7.10 -16.74 -5.36
C SER A 13 6.57 -15.66 -6.31
N GLN A 14 6.34 -14.44 -5.82
CA GLN A 14 5.87 -13.34 -6.65
C GLN A 14 6.88 -12.95 -7.74
N ILE A 15 8.17 -12.86 -7.38
CA ILE A 15 9.27 -12.55 -8.31
C ILE A 15 9.36 -13.59 -9.42
N ASN A 16 9.18 -14.86 -9.07
CA ASN A 16 9.23 -15.96 -10.04
C ASN A 16 7.96 -16.09 -10.89
N THR A 17 6.92 -15.29 -10.64
CA THR A 17 5.63 -15.39 -11.32
C THR A 17 5.20 -14.05 -11.93
N TRP A 18 4.20 -13.38 -11.34
CA TRP A 18 3.52 -12.24 -11.96
C TRP A 18 4.41 -10.99 -12.03
N LEU A 19 5.36 -10.82 -11.11
CA LEU A 19 6.27 -9.67 -11.12
C LEU A 19 7.25 -9.68 -12.29
N ARG A 20 7.42 -10.81 -13.00
CA ARG A 20 8.18 -10.85 -14.27
C ARG A 20 7.63 -9.91 -15.34
N GLN A 21 6.35 -9.51 -15.21
CA GLN A 21 5.68 -8.58 -16.12
C GLN A 21 5.75 -7.11 -15.64
N VAL A 22 6.36 -6.85 -14.48
CA VAL A 22 6.40 -5.54 -13.83
C VAL A 22 7.81 -4.96 -13.93
N ARG A 23 7.94 -3.72 -14.41
CA ARG A 23 9.23 -3.04 -14.59
C ARG A 23 9.71 -2.31 -13.34
N HIS A 24 8.79 -1.80 -12.55
CA HIS A 24 9.08 -1.01 -11.36
C HIS A 24 8.31 -1.62 -10.20
N VAL A 25 9.05 -2.14 -9.22
CA VAL A 25 8.52 -2.73 -8.00
C VAL A 25 9.44 -2.34 -6.85
N VAL A 26 8.86 -2.05 -5.69
CA VAL A 26 9.57 -1.81 -4.44
C VAL A 26 8.93 -2.67 -3.39
N PHE A 27 9.76 -3.33 -2.58
CA PHE A 27 9.30 -4.11 -1.44
C PHE A 27 9.55 -3.32 -0.17
N TYR A 28 8.63 -3.36 0.78
CA TYR A 28 8.78 -2.67 2.05
C TYR A 28 8.73 -3.69 3.19
N SER A 29 9.78 -3.72 4.00
CA SER A 29 10.03 -4.65 5.11
C SER A 29 10.65 -3.93 6.30
N GLU A 30 10.87 -4.63 7.42
CA GLU A 30 11.54 -4.08 8.60
C GLU A 30 13.06 -3.94 8.44
N ALA A 31 13.64 -4.55 7.40
CA ALA A 31 15.07 -4.48 7.10
C ALA A 31 15.32 -4.23 5.61
N ASP A 32 16.41 -3.51 5.33
CA ASP A 32 17.02 -3.47 3.99
C ASP A 32 17.67 -4.82 3.67
N LEU A 33 17.56 -5.26 2.42
CA LEU A 33 18.23 -6.49 1.96
C LEU A 33 19.09 -6.15 0.76
N ALA A 34 20.37 -6.53 0.79
CA ALA A 34 21.30 -6.22 -0.27
C ALA A 34 20.96 -6.85 -1.64
N TRP A 35 20.17 -7.93 -1.66
CA TRP A 35 19.87 -8.72 -2.87
C TRP A 35 18.49 -8.44 -3.48
N LEU A 36 17.68 -7.57 -2.86
CA LEU A 36 16.34 -7.20 -3.31
C LEU A 36 16.19 -5.68 -3.28
N PRO A 37 15.33 -5.09 -4.14
CA PRO A 37 14.93 -3.69 -4.00
C PRO A 37 13.93 -3.54 -2.85
N THR A 38 14.34 -3.94 -1.65
CA THR A 38 13.63 -3.74 -0.38
C THR A 38 14.04 -2.41 0.21
N VAL A 39 13.06 -1.68 0.73
CA VAL A 39 13.24 -0.48 1.53
C VAL A 39 12.82 -0.82 2.96
N GLY A 40 13.77 -0.73 3.87
CA GLY A 40 13.56 -0.82 5.30
C GLY A 40 12.74 0.36 5.78
N ILE A 41 11.57 0.09 6.33
CA ILE A 41 10.79 1.07 7.08
C ILE A 41 10.85 0.64 8.54
N HIS A 42 11.02 1.60 9.45
CA HIS A 42 11.04 1.38 10.88
C HIS A 42 9.81 1.96 11.56
N PRO A 43 9.32 1.35 12.65
CA PRO A 43 8.18 1.87 13.38
C PRO A 43 8.54 3.21 14.03
N PRO A 44 7.61 4.19 14.05
CA PRO A 44 7.82 5.43 14.78
C PRO A 44 7.86 5.17 16.30
N SER A 45 8.48 6.09 17.04
CA SER A 45 8.61 5.97 18.50
C SER A 45 7.24 5.93 19.18
N GLY A 46 7.01 4.93 20.04
CA GLY A 46 5.74 4.77 20.76
C GLY A 46 4.67 3.98 20.02
N GLU A 47 4.93 3.54 18.79
CA GLU A 47 4.07 2.58 18.09
C GLU A 47 4.06 1.26 18.88
N GLN A 48 2.89 0.89 19.41
CA GLN A 48 2.70 -0.48 19.87
C GLN A 48 2.61 -1.36 18.62
N LEU A 49 3.27 -2.53 18.60
CA LEU A 49 3.19 -3.51 17.50
C LEU A 49 1.78 -4.07 17.25
N VAL A 50 0.77 -3.50 17.91
CA VAL A 50 -0.66 -3.74 17.75
C VAL A 50 -1.05 -3.35 16.33
N GLY A 51 -1.00 -4.32 15.41
CA GLY A 51 -1.29 -4.09 13.98
C GLY A 51 -0.34 -4.76 12.99
N GLY A 52 0.68 -5.51 13.45
CA GLY A 52 1.41 -6.43 12.56
C GLY A 52 2.16 -5.78 11.39
N GLY A 53 2.53 -4.50 11.49
CA GLY A 53 3.22 -3.76 10.44
C GLY A 53 2.39 -2.72 9.68
N ALA A 54 1.15 -2.43 10.13
CA ALA A 54 0.26 -1.42 9.56
C ALA A 54 0.91 -0.03 9.37
N TRP A 55 1.84 0.35 10.26
CA TRP A 55 2.61 1.60 10.19
C TRP A 55 3.46 1.75 8.92
N LYS A 56 3.70 0.68 8.16
CA LYS A 56 4.44 0.74 6.89
C LYS A 56 3.62 1.40 5.77
N ASN A 57 2.29 1.46 5.86
CA ASN A 57 1.43 1.84 4.74
C ASN A 57 1.65 3.28 4.26
N PHE A 58 1.53 4.26 5.16
CA PHE A 58 1.80 5.67 4.85
C PHE A 58 3.22 5.90 4.32
N PRO A 59 4.30 5.50 5.03
CA PRO A 59 5.66 5.74 4.56
C PRO A 59 5.97 4.98 3.26
N ALA A 60 5.42 3.79 3.04
CA ALA A 60 5.59 3.05 1.79
C ALA A 60 4.93 3.77 0.60
N LEU A 61 3.69 4.24 0.75
CA LEU A 61 3.02 5.01 -0.31
C LEU A 61 3.71 6.34 -0.59
N LEU A 62 4.21 7.01 0.45
CA LEU A 62 4.94 8.26 0.31
C LEU A 62 6.29 8.05 -0.39
N ASP A 63 7.03 7.00 -0.05
CA ASP A 63 8.26 6.62 -0.77
C ASP A 63 7.97 6.30 -2.24
N LEU A 64 6.93 5.52 -2.55
CA LEU A 64 6.53 5.23 -3.93
C LEU A 64 6.25 6.51 -4.72
N HIS A 65 5.50 7.44 -4.13
CA HIS A 65 5.19 8.73 -4.77
C HIS A 65 6.46 9.55 -5.02
N ARG A 66 7.36 9.65 -4.02
CA ARG A 66 8.61 10.41 -4.13
C ARG A 66 9.60 9.80 -5.12
N ARG A 67 9.70 8.48 -5.15
CA ARG A 67 10.61 7.72 -6.02
C ARG A 67 10.14 7.70 -7.48
N PHE A 68 8.83 7.79 -7.69
CA PHE A 68 8.21 7.67 -9.00
C PHE A 68 7.14 8.76 -9.26
N PRO A 69 7.49 10.06 -9.17
CA PRO A 69 6.52 11.16 -9.18
C PRO A 69 5.72 11.25 -10.49
N ASP A 70 6.31 10.83 -11.61
CA ASP A 70 5.69 10.91 -12.93
C ASP A 70 4.85 9.69 -13.31
N LYS A 71 4.85 8.62 -12.50
CA LYS A 71 4.07 7.42 -12.81
C LYS A 71 2.58 7.72 -12.67
N LYS A 72 1.81 7.26 -13.66
CA LYS A 72 0.36 7.45 -13.76
C LYS A 72 -0.41 6.81 -12.59
N TRP A 73 0.09 5.68 -12.11
CA TRP A 73 -0.55 4.85 -11.11
C TRP A 73 0.49 4.25 -10.18
N VAL A 74 0.16 4.22 -8.88
CA VAL A 74 0.77 3.31 -7.91
C VAL A 74 -0.22 2.21 -7.62
N PHE A 75 0.22 0.95 -7.70
CA PHE A 75 -0.55 -0.19 -7.25
C PHE A 75 0.09 -0.75 -5.98
N PHE A 76 -0.71 -0.93 -4.94
CA PHE A 76 -0.26 -1.35 -3.61
C PHE A 76 -1.00 -2.62 -3.21
N ASN A 77 -0.27 -3.61 -2.70
CA ASN A 77 -0.82 -4.91 -2.31
C ASN A 77 0.08 -5.63 -1.28
N ASP A 78 -0.45 -6.67 -0.65
CA ASP A 78 0.26 -7.55 0.27
C ASP A 78 1.06 -8.65 -0.43
N ASP A 79 1.97 -9.30 0.31
CA ASP A 79 2.90 -10.27 -0.27
C ASP A 79 2.32 -11.66 -0.57
N ASP A 80 1.08 -11.91 -0.17
CA ASP A 80 0.30 -13.11 -0.46
C ASP A 80 -0.74 -12.89 -1.57
N THR A 81 -0.70 -11.74 -2.27
CA THR A 81 -1.56 -11.43 -3.41
C THR A 81 -0.93 -11.84 -4.75
N TYR A 82 -1.73 -12.43 -5.65
CA TYR A 82 -1.36 -12.65 -7.04
C TYR A 82 -2.09 -11.68 -7.97
N VAL A 83 -1.37 -11.02 -8.87
CA VAL A 83 -1.93 -9.99 -9.76
C VAL A 83 -1.88 -10.42 -11.22
N PHE A 84 -3.04 -10.40 -11.89
CA PHE A 84 -3.10 -10.51 -13.35
C PHE A 84 -2.73 -9.16 -13.99
N VAL A 85 -1.43 -8.90 -14.16
CA VAL A 85 -0.88 -7.59 -14.58
C VAL A 85 -1.55 -7.01 -15.83
N ARG A 86 -1.82 -7.84 -16.85
CA ARG A 86 -2.51 -7.39 -18.07
C ARG A 86 -3.93 -6.89 -17.80
N ASN A 87 -4.66 -7.56 -16.92
CA ASN A 87 -6.02 -7.16 -16.55
C ASN A 87 -5.99 -5.86 -15.74
N LEU A 88 -5.05 -5.74 -14.80
CA LEU A 88 -4.83 -4.51 -14.04
C LEU A 88 -4.57 -3.33 -14.98
N LEU A 89 -3.60 -3.46 -15.90
CA LEU A 89 -3.27 -2.39 -16.85
C LEU A 89 -4.43 -2.05 -17.79
N ARG A 90 -5.18 -3.06 -18.25
CA ARG A 90 -6.38 -2.86 -19.07
C ARG A 90 -7.42 -2.05 -18.30
N THR A 91 -7.71 -2.40 -17.05
CA THR A 91 -8.65 -1.64 -16.21
C THR A 91 -8.18 -0.20 -16.02
N LEU A 92 -6.93 0.02 -15.62
CA LEU A 92 -6.40 1.36 -15.35
C LEU A 92 -6.31 2.24 -16.60
N SER A 93 -6.22 1.64 -17.81
CA SER A 93 -6.21 2.38 -19.07
C SER A 93 -7.52 3.12 -19.37
N GLY A 94 -8.62 2.73 -18.72
CA GLY A 94 -9.92 3.41 -18.84
C GLY A 94 -10.07 4.68 -18.00
N TYR A 95 -9.08 5.02 -17.16
CA TYR A 95 -9.15 6.14 -16.22
C TYR A 95 -8.09 7.20 -16.54
N ASP A 96 -8.46 8.47 -16.33
CA ASP A 96 -7.55 9.61 -16.45
C ASP A 96 -6.66 9.71 -15.18
N PRO A 97 -5.35 9.46 -15.26
CA PRO A 97 -4.46 9.48 -14.10
C PRO A 97 -4.27 10.87 -13.48
N ASP A 98 -4.69 11.94 -14.17
CA ASP A 98 -4.64 13.31 -13.68
C ASP A 98 -5.89 13.74 -12.92
N ARG A 99 -6.86 12.82 -12.76
CA ARG A 99 -7.99 12.95 -11.83
C ARG A 99 -7.76 12.12 -10.58
N ASP A 100 -8.60 12.39 -9.58
CA ASP A 100 -8.50 11.71 -8.29
C ASP A 100 -9.24 10.38 -8.30
N TYR A 101 -8.46 9.31 -8.44
CA TYR A 101 -8.94 7.93 -8.37
C TYR A 101 -8.21 7.13 -7.29
N TYR A 102 -9.03 6.49 -6.46
CA TYR A 102 -8.69 5.38 -5.56
C TYR A 102 -9.50 4.17 -6.03
N ILE A 103 -8.85 3.11 -6.49
CA ILE A 103 -9.52 1.98 -7.18
C ILE A 103 -9.12 0.68 -6.48
N GLY A 104 -10.10 -0.04 -5.93
CA GLY A 104 -9.88 -1.32 -5.28
C GLY A 104 -11.18 -1.98 -4.82
N LEU A 105 -11.06 -3.03 -4.01
CA LEU A 105 -12.21 -3.67 -3.37
C LEU A 105 -12.55 -2.96 -2.06
N TYR A 106 -13.67 -2.24 -2.05
CA TYR A 106 -14.10 -1.44 -0.92
C TYR A 106 -14.86 -2.26 0.14
N TRP A 107 -14.54 -1.98 1.40
CA TRP A 107 -15.25 -2.47 2.58
C TRP A 107 -15.63 -1.31 3.48
N THR A 108 -16.64 -1.54 4.32
CA THR A 108 -16.96 -0.65 5.45
C THR A 108 -16.54 -1.34 6.75
N PRO A 109 -16.06 -0.59 7.77
CA PRO A 109 -15.74 -1.15 9.06
C PRO A 109 -16.92 -1.93 9.65
N ARG A 110 -16.66 -3.18 10.05
CA ARG A 110 -17.60 -4.05 10.74
C ARG A 110 -17.86 -3.58 12.17
N ILE A 111 -19.04 -3.93 12.68
CA ILE A 111 -19.55 -3.57 14.01
C ILE A 111 -18.68 -4.14 15.15
N ASP A 112 -17.93 -5.21 14.89
CA ASP A 112 -17.05 -5.89 15.85
C ASP A 112 -15.64 -5.29 15.94
N MET A 113 -15.30 -4.29 15.11
CA MET A 113 -14.00 -3.63 15.17
C MET A 113 -13.99 -2.48 16.19
N GLU A 114 -12.81 -2.22 16.77
CA GLU A 114 -12.57 -1.11 17.72
C GLU A 114 -13.02 0.25 17.15
N TRP A 115 -13.00 0.39 15.82
CA TRP A 115 -13.31 1.59 15.05
C TRP A 115 -14.72 1.59 14.42
N ARG A 116 -15.69 0.91 15.03
CA ARG A 116 -17.07 0.72 14.50
C ARG A 116 -17.88 1.98 14.21
N GLU A 117 -17.53 3.12 14.81
CA GLU A 117 -18.23 4.40 14.61
C GLU A 117 -17.79 5.10 13.30
N VAL A 118 -16.82 4.52 12.60
CA VAL A 118 -16.23 5.08 11.38
C VAL A 118 -16.96 4.50 10.17
N HIS A 119 -17.80 5.30 9.55
CA HIS A 119 -18.55 4.92 8.34
C HIS A 119 -17.81 5.30 7.05
N ILE A 120 -16.50 5.08 6.99
CA ILE A 120 -15.68 5.41 5.81
C ILE A 120 -15.39 4.12 5.04
N ALA A 121 -15.60 4.15 3.72
CA ALA A 121 -15.22 3.03 2.86
C ALA A 121 -13.69 3.02 2.66
N TYR A 122 -13.08 1.85 2.75
CA TYR A 122 -11.64 1.66 2.54
C TYR A 122 -11.39 0.52 1.57
N ALA A 123 -10.32 0.61 0.75
CA ALA A 123 -9.96 -0.49 -0.13
C ALA A 123 -9.09 -1.50 0.63
N SER A 124 -9.43 -2.78 0.57
CA SER A 124 -8.68 -3.84 1.25
C SER A 124 -7.24 -3.96 0.75
N GLY A 125 -6.28 -4.02 1.68
CA GLY A 125 -4.85 -4.21 1.36
C GLY A 125 -4.55 -5.50 0.60
N GLY A 126 -5.14 -6.62 1.02
CA GLY A 126 -4.92 -7.93 0.41
C GLY A 126 -5.52 -8.09 -0.99
N ALA A 127 -6.63 -7.39 -1.28
CA ALA A 127 -7.18 -7.33 -2.65
C ALA A 127 -6.29 -6.47 -3.58
N GLY A 128 -5.50 -5.58 -2.99
CA GLY A 128 -4.72 -4.56 -3.67
C GLY A 128 -5.58 -3.41 -4.17
N TYR A 129 -4.95 -2.24 -4.30
CA TYR A 129 -5.60 -1.04 -4.80
C TYR A 129 -4.64 -0.16 -5.60
N ALA A 130 -5.20 0.61 -6.52
CA ALA A 130 -4.49 1.59 -7.33
C ALA A 130 -4.84 3.01 -6.90
N LEU A 131 -3.82 3.86 -6.80
CA LEU A 131 -3.95 5.30 -6.59
C LEU A 131 -3.42 6.03 -7.82
N SER A 132 -4.21 6.97 -8.32
CA SER A 132 -3.83 7.87 -9.41
C SER A 132 -2.73 8.84 -9.00
N ARG A 133 -1.98 9.33 -9.99
CA ARG A 133 -0.92 10.33 -9.80
C ARG A 133 -1.45 11.60 -9.13
N ASN A 134 -2.58 12.14 -9.60
CA ASN A 134 -3.10 13.38 -9.03
C ASN A 134 -3.54 13.21 -7.58
N LEU A 135 -4.20 12.09 -7.26
CA LEU A 135 -4.59 11.78 -5.88
C LEU A 135 -3.36 11.72 -4.96
N LEU A 136 -2.33 10.97 -5.34
CA LEU A 136 -1.10 10.88 -4.54
C LEU A 136 -0.42 12.23 -4.34
N ARG A 137 -0.39 13.08 -5.38
CA ARG A 137 0.16 14.44 -5.28
C ARG A 137 -0.63 15.29 -4.28
N ARG A 138 -1.95 15.15 -4.21
CA ARG A 138 -2.80 15.85 -3.24
C ARG A 138 -2.63 15.33 -1.81
N LEU A 139 -2.46 14.02 -1.65
CA LEU A 139 -2.37 13.38 -0.33
C LEU A 139 -0.97 13.46 0.29
N SER A 140 0.08 13.43 -0.52
CA SER A 140 1.47 13.42 -0.06
C SER A 140 1.79 14.47 1.03
N PRO A 141 1.35 15.74 0.93
CA PRO A 141 1.61 16.74 1.97
C PRO A 141 0.92 16.48 3.32
N ILE A 142 -0.19 15.74 3.35
CA ILE A 142 -0.95 15.46 4.58
C ILE A 142 -0.63 14.09 5.19
N MET A 143 -0.14 13.14 4.39
CA MET A 143 0.12 11.75 4.83
C MET A 143 1.14 11.66 5.98
N GLU A 144 2.13 12.55 6.04
CA GLU A 144 3.10 12.58 7.15
C GLU A 144 2.43 12.93 8.49
N GLY A 145 1.47 13.85 8.48
CA GLY A 145 0.68 14.20 9.67
C GLY A 145 -0.30 13.10 10.07
N CYS A 146 -0.85 12.38 9.10
CA CYS A 146 -1.76 11.25 9.34
C CYS A 146 -1.08 10.10 10.09
N GLN A 147 0.19 9.80 9.78
CA GLN A 147 0.90 8.69 10.40
C GLN A 147 0.94 8.79 11.93
N GLY A 148 1.13 9.99 12.49
CA GLY A 148 1.12 10.21 13.94
C GLY A 148 -0.26 10.06 14.59
N ASN A 149 -1.33 10.22 13.82
CA ASN A 149 -2.71 10.22 14.33
C ASN A 149 -3.39 8.84 14.26
N TYR A 150 -2.89 7.92 13.43
CA TYR A 150 -3.53 6.61 13.17
C TYR A 150 -2.70 5.40 13.62
N THR A 151 -1.96 5.51 14.71
CA THR A 151 -0.99 4.51 15.22
C THR A 151 -1.59 3.20 15.76
N ARG A 152 -2.92 3.06 15.80
CA ARG A 152 -3.62 1.83 16.24
C ARG A 152 -4.57 1.26 15.19
N TRP A 153 -4.55 1.81 13.98
CA TRP A 153 -5.46 1.44 12.92
C TRP A 153 -4.85 0.35 12.04
N ALA A 154 -5.70 -0.50 11.48
CA ALA A 154 -5.26 -1.36 10.38
C ALA A 154 -4.79 -0.48 9.21
N GLY A 155 -3.72 -0.90 8.53
CA GLY A 155 -3.02 -0.03 7.59
C GLY A 155 -3.84 0.35 6.35
N ASP A 156 -4.78 -0.49 5.92
CA ASP A 156 -5.69 -0.19 4.82
C ASP A 156 -6.85 0.71 5.26
N VAL A 157 -7.33 0.55 6.49
CA VAL A 157 -8.34 1.45 7.08
C VAL A 157 -7.75 2.84 7.33
N SER A 158 -6.49 2.95 7.75
CA SER A 158 -5.84 4.25 7.97
C SER A 158 -5.64 5.05 6.68
N LEU A 159 -5.62 4.38 5.53
CA LEU A 159 -5.57 4.98 4.20
C LEU A 159 -6.95 5.28 3.60
N SER A 160 -8.01 5.17 4.39
CA SER A 160 -9.34 5.60 3.97
C SER A 160 -9.40 7.13 3.87
N PHE A 161 -10.02 7.63 2.80
CA PHE A 161 -10.22 9.06 2.58
C PHE A 161 -11.71 9.39 2.68
N PRO A 162 -12.08 10.52 3.31
CA PRO A 162 -13.46 11.00 3.33
C PRO A 162 -13.95 11.44 1.94
#